data_AF-A0A7S2NJE8-F1
#
_entry.id   AF-A0A7S2NJE8-F1
#
_cell.length_a   1.000
_cell.length_b   1.000
_cell.length_c   1.000
_cell.angle_alpha   90.00
_cell.angle_beta   90.00
_cell.angle_gamma   90.00
#
_symmetry.space_group_name_H-M   'P 1'
#
loop_
_entity.id
_entity.type
_entity.pdbx_description
1 polymer ?
#
loop_
_entity_poly.entity_id
_entity_poly.type
_entity_poly.pdbx_seq_one_letter_code
_entity_poly.pdbx_strand_id
1 'polypeptide(L)'
;VDPDTVFFAHRLRPQLQAQNIMGATDRAFFKNCRSYNSVQGPLEVFTRAAADAFLNSIDRCQAQAFMMEKGEDWFFDKCMEYIGSRAVEGFNLLEDQWCTRAKPSCGGTTAAFHPLKTTEGYGECVKTARLHE
;
A
#
# COMPACT_ATOMS: atom_id res chain seq x y z
N VAL A 1 -6.74 -2.55 1.46
CA VAL A 1 -7.35 -1.74 0.37
C VAL A 1 -8.63 -1.16 0.90
N ASP A 2 -8.67 0.16 1.00
CA ASP A 2 -9.77 0.88 1.65
C ASP A 2 -10.99 0.98 0.72
N PRO A 3 -12.21 1.07 1.29
CA PRO A 3 -13.45 1.11 0.52
C PRO A 3 -13.59 2.35 -0.38
N ASP A 4 -12.86 3.44 -0.08
CA ASP A 4 -12.83 4.68 -0.86
C ASP A 4 -11.59 4.79 -1.75
N THR A 5 -10.98 3.65 -2.11
CA THR A 5 -9.85 3.57 -3.03
C THR A 5 -10.29 2.97 -4.36
N VAL A 6 -10.01 3.66 -5.46
CA VAL A 6 -10.15 3.08 -6.80
C VAL A 6 -8.91 2.25 -7.08
N PHE A 7 -9.06 0.93 -7.26
CA PHE A 7 -7.95 -0.01 -7.40
C PHE A 7 -8.07 -0.87 -8.66
N PHE A 8 -6.97 -0.96 -9.42
CA PHE A 8 -6.85 -1.75 -10.64
C PHE A 8 -5.79 -2.84 -10.49
N ALA A 9 -6.23 -4.05 -10.12
CA ALA A 9 -5.32 -5.19 -9.92
C ALA A 9 -4.46 -5.53 -11.16
N HIS A 10 -4.97 -5.28 -12.37
CA HIS A 10 -4.22 -5.52 -13.60
C HIS A 10 -3.01 -4.57 -13.77
N ARG A 11 -3.06 -3.37 -13.19
CA ARG A 11 -1.94 -2.40 -13.18
C ARG A 11 -0.90 -2.74 -12.12
N LEU A 12 -1.34 -3.30 -11.00
CA LEU A 12 -0.44 -3.69 -9.91
C LEU A 12 0.50 -4.83 -10.31
N ARG A 13 -0.02 -5.88 -10.96
CA ARG A 13 0.75 -7.09 -11.33
C ARG A 13 2.07 -6.80 -12.06
N PRO A 14 2.11 -6.07 -13.19
CA PRO A 14 3.36 -5.81 -13.90
C PRO A 14 4.34 -4.96 -13.08
N GLN A 15 3.83 -4.04 -12.24
CA GLN A 15 4.67 -3.23 -11.35
C GLN A 15 5.34 -4.08 -10.28
N LEU A 16 4.66 -5.11 -9.76
CA LEU A 16 5.26 -6.06 -8.80
C LEU A 16 6.27 -7.00 -9.46
N GLN A 17 6.02 -7.43 -10.70
CA GLN A 17 6.96 -8.29 -11.45
C GLN A 17 8.32 -7.61 -11.67
N ALA A 18 8.32 -6.28 -11.83
CA ALA A 18 9.56 -5.50 -11.99
C ALA A 18 10.45 -5.46 -10.74
N GLN A 19 9.95 -5.86 -9.56
CA GLN A 19 10.62 -5.69 -8.27
C GLN A 19 11.54 -6.86 -7.89
N ASN A 20 11.66 -7.85 -8.79
CA ASN A 20 12.53 -9.02 -8.67
C ASN A 20 12.40 -9.76 -7.33
N ILE A 21 11.19 -9.81 -6.77
CA ILE A 21 10.85 -10.63 -5.61
C ILE A 21 10.56 -12.03 -6.13
N MET A 22 11.55 -12.92 -6.06
CA MET A 22 11.54 -14.20 -6.76
C MET A 22 11.30 -15.42 -5.86
N GLY A 23 11.51 -15.28 -4.54
CA GLY A 23 11.40 -16.39 -3.59
C GLY A 23 10.01 -16.50 -2.97
N ALA A 24 9.47 -17.73 -2.92
CA ALA A 24 8.27 -18.04 -2.13
C ALA A 24 8.44 -17.72 -0.63
N THR A 25 9.69 -17.65 -0.16
CA THR A 25 10.09 -17.30 1.22
C THR A 25 10.49 -15.84 1.39
N ASP A 26 10.50 -15.04 0.32
CA ASP A 26 10.93 -13.65 0.39
C ASP A 26 9.90 -12.86 1.19
N ARG A 27 10.31 -12.39 2.37
CA ARG A 27 9.49 -11.51 3.21
C ARG A 27 9.69 -10.08 2.75
N ALA A 28 8.78 -9.57 1.95
CA ALA A 28 8.79 -8.18 1.48
C ALA A 28 7.45 -7.47 1.63
N PHE A 29 7.49 -6.15 1.84
CA PHE A 29 6.35 -5.23 1.87
C PHE A 29 6.70 -3.91 1.18
N PHE A 30 5.69 -3.20 0.70
CA PHE A 30 5.88 -2.02 -0.13
C PHE A 30 5.56 -0.73 0.62
N LYS A 31 6.53 0.18 0.68
CA LYS A 31 6.33 1.57 1.09
C LYS A 31 5.70 2.33 -0.08
N ASN A 32 4.43 2.70 0.06
CA ASN A 32 3.66 3.34 -1.00
C ASN A 32 3.60 4.88 -0.84
N CYS A 33 4.19 5.45 0.22
CA CYS A 33 4.32 6.88 0.39
C CYS A 33 5.77 7.37 0.50
N ARG A 34 6.20 8.16 -0.47
CA ARG A 34 7.55 8.76 -0.52
C ARG A 34 7.76 9.79 0.60
N SER A 35 6.77 10.65 0.85
CA SER A 35 6.89 11.78 1.78
C SER A 35 7.17 11.35 3.22
N TYR A 36 6.66 10.18 3.63
CA TYR A 36 6.81 9.66 4.99
C TYR A 36 7.65 8.38 5.05
N ASN A 37 8.09 7.86 3.91
CA ASN A 37 8.75 6.55 3.80
C ASN A 37 7.99 5.44 4.57
N SER A 38 6.68 5.40 4.37
CA SER A 38 5.76 4.53 5.11
C SER A 38 4.83 3.76 4.17
N VAL A 39 4.19 2.73 4.71
CA VAL A 39 2.91 2.22 4.19
C VAL A 39 1.81 3.25 4.48
N GLN A 40 0.84 3.33 3.57
CA GLN A 40 -0.45 4.00 3.72
C GLN A 40 -1.55 2.96 3.53
N GLY A 41 -2.53 2.95 4.42
CA GLY A 41 -3.67 1.99 4.46
C GLY A 41 -4.48 1.80 3.17
N PRO A 42 -4.66 2.82 2.29
CA PRO A 42 -5.45 2.68 1.07
C PRO A 42 -5.01 1.51 0.16
N LEU A 43 -3.72 1.14 0.20
CA LEU A 43 -3.20 -0.04 -0.48
C LEU A 43 -1.97 -0.61 0.25
N GLU A 44 -2.14 -1.58 1.15
CA GLU A 44 -1.00 -2.36 1.65
C GLU A 44 -0.67 -3.53 0.71
N VAL A 45 0.58 -3.60 0.25
CA VAL A 45 1.08 -4.71 -0.57
C VAL A 45 2.24 -5.38 0.15
N PHE A 46 2.15 -6.70 0.27
CA PHE A 46 3.18 -7.52 0.88
C PHE A 46 3.09 -8.95 0.35
N THR A 47 4.23 -9.63 0.43
CA THR A 47 4.36 -11.05 0.05
C THR A 47 3.63 -11.96 1.02
N ARG A 48 3.25 -13.15 0.55
CA ARG A 48 2.66 -14.19 1.41
C ARG A 48 3.56 -14.54 2.60
N ALA A 49 4.86 -14.74 2.37
CA ALA A 49 5.81 -15.04 3.45
C ALA A 49 5.88 -13.93 4.50
N ALA A 50 5.76 -12.66 4.09
CA ALA A 50 5.71 -11.55 5.03
C ALA A 50 4.37 -11.51 5.80
N ALA A 51 3.26 -11.87 5.17
CA ALA A 51 1.96 -12.04 5.83
C ALA A 51 2.04 -13.10 6.93
N ASP A 52 2.58 -14.27 6.61
CA ASP A 52 2.74 -15.38 7.57
C ASP A 52 3.65 -14.96 8.74
N ALA A 53 4.74 -14.26 8.45
CA ALA A 53 5.64 -13.75 9.49
C ALA A 53 4.97 -12.70 10.39
N PHE A 54 4.15 -11.82 9.82
CA PHE A 54 3.38 -10.81 10.56
C PHE A 54 2.37 -11.48 11.49
N LEU A 55 1.56 -12.41 10.99
CA LEU A 55 0.57 -13.13 11.81
C LEU A 55 1.22 -13.90 12.96
N ASN A 56 2.35 -14.56 12.71
CA ASN A 56 3.11 -15.29 13.75
C ASN A 56 3.82 -14.37 14.76
N SER A 57 3.84 -13.06 14.53
CA SER A 57 4.54 -12.09 15.37
C SER A 57 3.64 -11.01 15.95
N ILE A 58 2.33 -11.06 15.69
CA ILE A 58 1.41 -9.97 16.01
C ILE A 58 1.40 -9.64 17.51
N ASP A 59 1.42 -10.65 18.38
CA ASP A 59 1.48 -10.48 19.84
C ASP A 59 2.76 -9.75 20.28
N ARG A 60 3.90 -10.06 19.64
CA ARG A 60 5.19 -9.39 19.93
C ARG A 60 5.17 -7.94 19.46
N CYS A 61 4.49 -7.65 18.36
CA CYS A 61 4.30 -6.29 17.85
C CYS A 61 3.34 -5.49 18.74
N GLN A 62 2.23 -6.09 19.20
CA GLN A 62 1.30 -5.46 20.14
C GLN A 62 1.92 -5.16 21.51
N ALA A 63 2.92 -5.94 21.93
CA ALA A 63 3.69 -5.66 23.13
C ALA A 63 4.58 -4.39 23.02
N GLN A 64 4.75 -3.82 21.81
CA GLN A 64 5.49 -2.59 21.60
C GLN A 64 4.56 -1.38 21.64
N ALA A 65 4.58 -0.65 22.75
CA ALA A 65 3.67 0.49 22.97
C ALA A 65 3.68 1.52 21.83
N PHE A 66 4.87 1.84 21.27
CA PHE A 66 5.00 2.84 20.21
C PHE A 66 4.30 2.44 18.89
N MET A 67 4.08 1.15 18.65
CA MET A 67 3.37 0.68 17.45
C MET A 67 1.86 0.91 17.57
N MET A 68 1.35 1.07 18.79
CA MET A 68 -0.08 1.26 19.08
C MET A 68 -0.48 2.74 19.15
N GLU A 69 0.47 3.67 18.97
CA GLU A 69 0.22 5.12 19.07
C GLU A 69 -0.55 5.72 17.88
N LYS A 70 -0.67 4.97 16.78
CA LYS A 70 -1.29 5.43 15.52
C LYS A 70 -2.19 4.34 14.91
N GLY A 71 -2.62 4.57 13.67
CA GLY A 71 -3.51 3.67 12.93
C GLY A 71 -2.90 2.32 12.56
N GLU A 72 -3.72 1.48 11.93
CA GLU A 72 -3.39 0.12 11.52
C GLU A 72 -2.24 0.04 10.51
N ASP A 73 -2.14 1.01 9.61
CA ASP A 73 -1.08 1.11 8.59
C ASP A 73 0.29 1.38 9.22
N TRP A 74 0.33 2.25 10.24
CA TRP A 74 1.52 2.47 11.07
C TRP A 74 1.90 1.22 11.85
N PHE A 75 0.92 0.57 12.50
CA PHE A 75 1.17 -0.67 13.23
C PHE A 75 1.78 -1.73 12.31
N PHE A 76 1.18 -1.93 11.12
CA PHE A 76 1.67 -2.84 10.11
C PHE A 76 3.08 -2.47 9.65
N ASP A 77 3.31 -1.21 9.26
CA ASP A 77 4.62 -0.70 8.82
C ASP A 77 5.73 -1.01 9.84
N LYS A 78 5.48 -0.68 11.11
CA LYS A 78 6.47 -0.86 12.19
C LYS A 78 6.65 -2.30 12.60
N CYS A 79 5.59 -3.10 12.60
CA CYS A 79 5.71 -4.53 12.85
C CYS A 79 6.53 -5.22 11.74
N MET A 80 6.33 -4.85 10.48
CA MET A 80 7.08 -5.41 9.34
C MET A 80 8.57 -5.07 9.40
N GLU A 81 8.91 -3.82 9.76
CA GLU A 81 10.29 -3.42 10.04
C GLU A 81 10.87 -4.23 11.22
N TYR A 82 10.12 -4.36 12.31
CA TYR A 82 10.54 -5.05 13.53
C TYR A 82 10.83 -6.55 13.32
N ILE A 83 10.03 -7.25 12.51
CA ILE A 83 10.24 -8.68 12.21
C ILE A 83 11.27 -8.93 11.10
N GLY A 84 11.90 -7.86 10.59
CA GLY A 84 12.94 -7.92 9.56
C GLY A 84 12.42 -8.27 8.17
N SER A 85 11.16 -7.92 7.84
CA SER A 85 10.67 -7.99 6.47
C SER A 85 11.34 -6.89 5.62
N ARG A 86 11.65 -7.20 4.37
CA ARG A 86 12.29 -6.25 3.44
C ARG A 86 11.30 -5.17 3.02
N ALA A 87 11.61 -3.91 3.35
CA ALA A 87 10.91 -2.77 2.77
C ALA A 87 11.32 -2.59 1.31
N VAL A 88 10.34 -2.41 0.43
CA VAL A 88 10.52 -2.19 -1.01
C VAL A 88 9.86 -0.87 -1.39
N GLU A 89 10.51 -0.09 -2.24
CA GLU A 89 9.92 1.15 -2.74
C GLU A 89 8.77 0.83 -3.70
N GLY A 90 7.57 1.29 -3.35
CA GLY A 90 6.34 1.15 -4.13
C GLY A 90 5.65 2.49 -4.35
N PHE A 91 6.42 3.58 -4.47
CA PHE A 91 5.88 4.95 -4.50
C PHE A 91 5.03 5.27 -5.73
N ASN A 92 4.99 4.38 -6.73
CA ASN A 92 4.14 4.47 -7.91
C ASN A 92 2.89 3.56 -7.84
N LEU A 93 2.72 2.82 -6.74
CA LEU A 93 1.58 1.91 -6.58
C LEU A 93 0.30 2.65 -6.20
N LEU A 94 0.42 3.77 -5.48
CA LEU A 94 -0.69 4.51 -4.88
C LEU A 94 -0.50 6.02 -5.09
N GLU A 95 -1.53 6.67 -5.63
CA GLU A 95 -1.67 8.13 -5.61
C GLU A 95 -2.60 8.48 -4.45
N ASP A 96 -2.00 8.92 -3.34
CA ASP A 96 -2.71 9.24 -2.09
C ASP A 96 -2.61 10.73 -1.75
N GLN A 97 -3.75 11.35 -1.41
CA GLN A 97 -3.79 12.76 -1.02
C GLN A 97 -3.02 13.07 0.26
N TRP A 98 -2.98 12.15 1.23
CA TRP A 98 -2.29 12.42 2.49
C TRP A 98 -0.77 12.38 2.34
N CYS A 99 -0.29 11.55 1.42
CA CYS A 99 1.10 11.49 1.01
C CYS A 99 1.53 12.64 0.09
N THR A 100 0.73 12.93 -0.95
CA THR A 100 1.09 13.88 -2.02
C THR A 100 0.67 15.32 -1.71
N ARG A 101 -0.25 15.52 -0.75
CA ARG A 101 -0.92 16.79 -0.45
C ARG A 101 -1.77 17.33 -1.62
N ALA A 102 -2.12 16.49 -2.59
CA ALA A 102 -2.96 16.82 -3.74
C ALA A 102 -4.09 15.79 -3.89
N LYS A 103 -5.26 16.21 -4.40
CA LYS A 103 -6.31 15.24 -4.74
C LYS A 103 -5.80 14.28 -5.82
N PRO A 104 -6.18 12.99 -5.80
CA PRO A 104 -5.76 12.06 -6.82
C PRO A 104 -6.26 12.53 -8.19
N SER A 105 -5.35 12.56 -9.16
CA SER A 105 -5.64 12.92 -10.54
C SER A 105 -6.51 11.88 -11.25
N CYS A 106 -6.45 10.63 -10.77
CA CYS A 106 -7.04 9.46 -11.42
C CYS A 106 -6.51 9.23 -12.84
N GLY A 107 -5.36 9.83 -13.17
CA GLY A 107 -4.68 9.70 -14.46
C GLY A 107 -3.51 8.73 -14.41
N GLY A 108 -2.97 8.42 -15.59
CA GLY A 108 -1.77 7.59 -15.72
C GLY A 108 -1.97 6.12 -15.36
N THR A 109 -0.87 5.44 -15.00
CA THR A 109 -0.80 3.97 -14.87
C THR A 109 -0.66 3.48 -13.44
N THR A 110 -0.78 4.37 -12.44
CA THR A 110 -0.83 4.03 -11.02
C THR A 110 -1.91 2.97 -10.74
N ALA A 111 -1.65 2.07 -9.80
CA ALA A 111 -2.55 0.96 -9.51
C ALA A 111 -3.73 1.36 -8.62
N ALA A 112 -3.56 2.35 -7.74
CA ALA A 112 -4.60 2.82 -6.84
C ALA A 112 -4.64 4.34 -6.70
N PHE A 113 -5.84 4.88 -6.46
CA PHE A 113 -6.10 6.29 -6.25
C PHE A 113 -6.94 6.47 -4.97
N HIS A 114 -6.53 7.39 -4.09
CA HIS A 114 -7.20 7.64 -2.82
C HIS A 114 -7.03 9.11 -2.37
N PRO A 115 -8.00 9.71 -1.68
CA PRO A 115 -9.33 9.20 -1.32
C PRO A 115 -10.42 9.57 -2.33
N LEU A 116 -11.42 8.71 -2.48
CA LEU A 116 -12.63 8.92 -3.29
C LEU A 116 -13.89 8.71 -2.44
N LYS A 117 -14.22 9.71 -1.63
CA LYS A 117 -15.25 9.61 -0.57
C LYS A 117 -16.71 9.57 -1.07
N THR A 118 -16.98 9.92 -2.32
CA THR A 118 -18.35 9.92 -2.89
C THR A 118 -18.46 8.94 -4.05
N THR A 119 -19.66 8.43 -4.27
CA THR A 119 -20.00 7.54 -5.39
C THR A 119 -19.71 8.20 -6.74
N GLU A 120 -20.00 9.49 -6.86
CA GLU A 120 -19.74 10.28 -8.06
C GLU A 120 -18.24 10.40 -8.31
N GLY A 121 -17.46 10.81 -7.30
CA GLY A 121 -16.02 10.96 -7.43
C GLY A 121 -15.30 9.64 -7.72
N TYR A 122 -15.76 8.55 -7.11
CA TYR A 122 -15.27 7.20 -7.43
C TYR A 122 -15.56 6.86 -8.90
N GLY A 123 -16.79 7.09 -9.36
CA GLY A 123 -17.20 6.82 -10.74
C GLY A 123 -16.46 7.66 -11.78
N GLU A 124 -16.22 8.94 -11.50
CA GLU A 124 -15.40 9.83 -12.34
C GLU A 124 -13.95 9.36 -12.38
N CYS A 125 -13.37 9.01 -11.24
CA CYS A 125 -12.01 8.50 -11.15
C CYS A 125 -11.82 7.23 -11.98
N VAL A 126 -12.76 6.28 -11.91
CA VAL A 126 -12.74 5.06 -12.74
C VAL A 126 -12.79 5.41 -14.23
N LYS A 127 -13.66 6.35 -14.64
CA LYS A 127 -13.77 6.79 -16.04
C LYS A 127 -12.46 7.41 -16.54
N THR A 128 -11.88 8.33 -15.76
CA THR A 128 -10.61 8.99 -16.09
C THR A 128 -9.48 7.98 -16.19
N ALA A 129 -9.34 7.09 -15.20
CA ALA A 129 -8.27 6.10 -15.17
C ALA A 129 -8.29 5.20 -16.41
N ARG A 130 -9.48 4.78 -16.87
CA ARG A 130 -9.65 3.94 -18.05
C ARG A 130 -9.24 4.59 -19.37
N LEU A 131 -9.12 5.93 -19.43
CA LEU A 131 -8.58 6.61 -20.61
C LEU A 131 -7.07 6.36 -20.81
N HIS A 132 -6.40 5.77 -19.83
CA HIS A 132 -4.97 5.46 -19.82
C HIS A 132 -4.67 3.96 -19.84
N GLU A 133 -5.67 3.12 -20.15
CA GLU A 133 -5.49 1.68 -20.40
C GLU A 133 -4.93 1.40 -21.81
#